data_AF-A0A7J6AS51-F1
#
_entry.id   AF-A0A7J6AS51-F1
#
_cell.length_a   1.000
_cell.length_b   1.000
_cell.length_c   1.000
_cell.angle_alpha   90.00
_cell.angle_beta   90.00
_cell.angle_gamma   90.00
#
_symmetry.space_group_name_H-M   'P 1'
#
loop_
_entity.id
_entity.type
_entity.pdbx_description
1 polymer ?
#
loop_
_entity_poly.entity_id
_entity_poly.type
_entity_poly.pdbx_seq_one_letter_code
_entity_poly.pdbx_strand_id
1 'polypeptide(L)'
;MPDTEPLLAENGTINAQQDDVEAKPEEAEEEFDGANVFMHQAIHTIEYCLGCISNTASYLRLWALSLAHAQLSEVLWVMVMHNSFKNTNYVGSVIMVFVFAFFAILTISILLIMEGLSAFLHALRLHWVEFQNKFYSGAGYKLSPFAFASLISFSSTN
;
A
#
# COMPACT_ATOMS: atom_id res chain seq x y z
N MET A 1 -41.19 73.10 -4.53
CA MET A 1 -39.77 72.88 -4.80
C MET A 1 -39.46 71.46 -4.33
N PRO A 2 -38.71 70.68 -5.11
CA PRO A 2 -38.65 69.20 -5.10
C PRO A 2 -37.77 68.70 -3.93
N ASP A 3 -37.73 67.43 -3.51
CA ASP A 3 -37.17 66.27 -4.20
C ASP A 3 -37.47 64.97 -3.41
N THR A 4 -37.93 63.94 -4.14
CA THR A 4 -37.40 62.56 -4.17
C THR A 4 -37.37 61.70 -2.88
N GLU A 5 -38.23 60.68 -2.88
CA GLU A 5 -38.09 59.28 -2.40
C GLU A 5 -36.64 58.74 -2.14
N PRO A 6 -36.41 57.56 -1.51
CA PRO A 6 -37.21 56.78 -0.54
C PRO A 6 -36.39 55.89 0.45
N LEU A 7 -37.12 55.01 1.15
CA LEU A 7 -36.80 53.63 1.59
C LEU A 7 -35.54 53.25 2.42
N LEU A 8 -35.82 52.31 3.34
CA LEU A 8 -34.95 51.29 3.97
C LEU A 8 -34.02 51.83 5.07
N ALA A 9 -33.86 51.21 6.24
CA ALA A 9 -34.25 49.91 6.78
C ALA A 9 -34.18 50.09 8.32
N GLU A 10 -35.15 49.61 9.07
CA GLU A 10 -34.97 48.38 9.86
C GLU A 10 -33.58 48.30 10.53
N ASN A 11 -33.50 48.72 11.80
CA ASN A 11 -32.89 47.84 12.78
C ASN A 11 -33.47 48.11 14.16
N GLY A 12 -34.29 47.17 14.63
CA GLY A 12 -34.85 47.17 15.97
C GLY A 12 -33.79 46.97 17.04
N THR A 13 -33.94 47.73 18.12
CA THR A 13 -33.57 47.35 19.50
C THR A 13 -32.18 46.78 19.70
N ILE A 14 -31.20 47.68 19.75
CA ILE A 14 -29.99 47.53 20.57
C ILE A 14 -30.39 47.59 22.06
N ASN A 15 -30.55 46.43 22.70
CA ASN A 15 -30.52 46.35 24.16
C ASN A 15 -29.06 46.12 24.58
N ALA A 16 -28.46 47.18 25.11
CA ALA A 16 -27.16 47.16 25.76
C ALA A 16 -27.25 46.35 27.06
N GLN A 17 -26.78 45.10 27.02
CA GLN A 17 -26.31 44.43 28.22
C GLN A 17 -24.85 44.84 28.37
N GLN A 18 -24.63 45.63 29.41
CA GLN A 18 -23.36 45.99 30.02
C GLN A 18 -22.36 44.81 30.04
N ASP A 19 -21.32 44.89 29.21
CA ASP A 19 -20.09 44.08 29.33
C ASP A 19 -19.24 44.68 30.44
N ASP A 20 -19.42 44.17 31.66
CA ASP A 20 -18.58 44.49 32.80
C ASP A 20 -17.19 43.87 32.59
N VAL A 21 -16.20 44.75 32.51
CA VAL A 21 -14.78 44.48 32.40
C VAL A 21 -14.29 43.74 33.64
N GLU A 22 -14.25 42.41 33.60
CA GLU A 22 -13.38 41.60 34.46
C GLU A 22 -12.12 41.25 33.65
N ALA A 23 -11.07 42.02 33.88
CA ALA A 23 -9.74 41.72 33.38
C ALA A 23 -9.22 40.46 34.08
N LYS A 24 -9.23 39.33 33.35
CA LYS A 24 -8.36 38.21 33.66
C LYS A 24 -7.56 37.81 32.43
N PRO A 25 -6.32 38.30 32.27
CA PRO A 25 -5.35 37.65 31.41
C PRO A 25 -4.85 36.43 32.17
N GLU A 26 -5.52 35.29 32.01
CA GLU A 26 -4.81 34.02 32.09
C GLU A 26 -4.67 33.57 30.65
N GLU A 27 -3.57 34.04 30.05
CA GLU A 27 -2.90 33.31 28.99
C GLU A 27 -2.81 31.86 29.47
N ALA A 28 -3.66 31.00 28.92
CA ALA A 28 -3.35 29.59 28.91
C ALA A 28 -2.04 29.52 28.13
N GLU A 29 -0.93 29.43 28.88
CA GLU A 29 0.33 28.99 28.33
C GLU A 29 -0.01 27.70 27.57
N GLU A 30 -0.10 27.81 26.24
CA GLU A 30 0.11 26.67 25.36
C GLU A 30 1.54 26.26 25.68
N GLU A 31 1.69 25.44 26.72
CA GLU A 31 2.92 24.75 27.03
C GLU A 31 3.23 24.01 25.74
N PHE A 32 4.16 24.57 24.97
CA PHE A 32 4.73 23.90 23.83
C PHE A 32 5.28 22.61 24.42
N ASP A 33 4.49 21.55 24.33
CA ASP A 33 4.79 20.25 24.89
C ASP A 33 5.89 19.67 24.01
N GLY A 34 7.09 20.20 24.22
CA GLY A 34 8.28 19.84 23.49
C GLY A 34 8.57 18.35 23.68
N ALA A 35 8.10 17.75 24.78
CA ALA A 35 8.15 16.32 24.98
C ALA A 35 7.23 15.56 24.01
N ASN A 36 6.01 16.05 23.75
CA ASN A 36 5.09 15.46 22.78
C ASN A 36 5.53 15.69 21.33
N VAL A 37 6.01 16.88 20.99
CA VAL A 37 6.62 17.17 19.68
C VAL A 37 7.88 16.32 19.46
N PHE A 38 8.74 16.19 20.48
CA PHE A 38 9.92 15.34 20.43
C PHE A 38 9.56 13.86 20.29
N MET A 39 8.54 13.40 21.03
CA MET A 39 8.06 12.02 20.95
C MET A 39 7.48 11.71 19.56
N HIS A 40 6.67 12.60 19.01
CA HIS A 40 6.12 12.47 17.66
C HIS A 40 7.23 12.42 16.60
N GLN A 41 8.23 13.30 16.71
CA GLN A 41 9.38 13.33 15.81
C GLN A 41 10.30 12.11 15.97
N ALA A 42 10.49 11.62 17.19
CA ALA A 42 11.26 10.42 17.48
C ALA A 42 10.59 9.17 16.88
N ILE A 43 9.27 9.05 17.00
CA ILE A 43 8.48 7.97 16.38
C ILE A 43 8.63 8.03 14.86
N HIS A 44 8.44 9.20 14.24
CA HIS A 44 8.57 9.37 12.79
C HIS A 44 10.00 9.06 12.29
N THR A 45 11.02 9.37 13.09
CA THR A 45 12.42 9.07 12.75
C THR A 45 12.71 7.56 12.84
N ILE A 46 12.21 6.88 13.88
CA ILE A 46 12.36 5.42 14.02
C ILE A 46 11.61 4.70 12.91
N GLU A 47 10.40 5.15 12.58
CA GLU A 47 9.60 4.62 11.49
C GLU A 47 10.29 4.80 10.13
N TYR A 48 10.91 5.97 9.89
CA TYR A 48 11.71 6.22 8.69
C TYR A 48 12.93 5.30 8.61
N CYS A 49 13.69 5.15 9.70
CA CYS A 49 14.85 4.25 9.73
C CYS A 49 14.45 2.78 9.51
N LEU A 50 13.40 2.31 10.19
CA LEU A 50 12.88 0.95 10.03
C LEU A 50 12.33 0.70 8.62
N GLY A 51 11.69 1.71 8.02
CA GLY A 51 11.25 1.67 6.61
C GLY A 51 12.42 1.57 5.64
N CYS A 52 13.48 2.38 5.81
CA CYS A 52 14.67 2.30 4.97
C CYS A 52 15.36 0.91 5.04
N ILE A 53 15.43 0.32 6.23
CA ILE A 53 16.00 -1.01 6.45
C ILE A 53 15.10 -2.10 5.82
N SER A 54 13.77 -1.98 5.94
CA SER A 54 12.80 -2.91 5.33
C SER A 54 12.90 -2.91 3.80
N ASN A 55 12.94 -1.73 3.19
CA ASN A 55 13.13 -1.57 1.75
C ASN A 55 14.41 -2.27 1.30
N THR A 56 15.51 -2.02 2.03
CA THR A 56 16.83 -2.59 1.74
C THR A 56 16.85 -4.11 1.92
N ALA A 57 16.25 -4.64 2.99
CA ALA A 57 16.19 -6.08 3.28
C ALA A 57 15.38 -6.85 2.23
N SER A 58 14.39 -6.21 1.59
CA SER A 58 13.62 -6.82 0.50
C SER A 58 14.47 -7.09 -0.74
N TYR A 59 15.49 -6.29 -1.04
CA TYR A 59 16.40 -6.55 -2.16
C TYR A 59 17.25 -7.82 -1.93
N LEU A 60 17.66 -8.09 -0.69
CA LEU A 60 18.41 -9.31 -0.35
C LEU A 60 17.58 -10.57 -0.61
N ARG A 61 16.27 -10.48 -0.38
CA ARG A 61 15.31 -11.57 -0.61
C ARG A 61 15.19 -11.93 -2.08
N LEU A 62 15.06 -10.93 -2.93
CA LEU A 62 14.99 -11.11 -4.39
C LEU A 62 16.33 -11.63 -4.94
N TRP A 63 17.44 -11.12 -4.40
CA TRP A 63 18.77 -11.58 -4.80
C TRP A 63 19.03 -13.04 -4.39
N ALA A 64 18.65 -13.43 -3.17
CA ALA A 64 18.76 -14.80 -2.68
C ALA A 64 17.86 -15.77 -3.46
N LEU A 65 16.62 -15.35 -3.75
CA LEU A 65 15.70 -16.10 -4.60
C LEU A 65 16.30 -16.30 -6.00
N SER A 66 16.89 -15.25 -6.58
CA SER A 66 17.58 -15.34 -7.87
C SER A 66 18.76 -16.31 -7.86
N LEU A 67 19.56 -16.35 -6.77
CA LEU A 67 20.69 -17.27 -6.65
C LEU A 67 20.21 -18.72 -6.50
N ALA A 68 19.23 -18.97 -5.63
CA ALA A 68 18.64 -20.29 -5.47
C ALA A 68 17.99 -20.80 -6.76
N HIS A 69 17.26 -19.93 -7.48
CA HIS A 69 16.67 -20.24 -8.77
C HIS A 69 17.72 -20.60 -9.83
N ALA A 70 18.83 -19.84 -9.89
CA ALA A 70 19.94 -20.17 -10.80
C ALA A 70 20.57 -21.53 -10.46
N GLN A 71 20.80 -21.80 -9.18
CA GLN A 71 21.36 -23.07 -8.70
C GLN A 71 20.43 -24.25 -8.99
N LEU A 72 19.13 -24.10 -8.72
CA LEU A 72 18.11 -25.13 -8.98
C LEU A 72 18.00 -25.43 -10.47
N SER A 73 18.08 -24.42 -11.34
CA SER A 73 18.06 -24.61 -12.78
C SER A 73 19.30 -25.36 -13.29
N GLU A 74 20.48 -25.10 -12.73
CA GLU A 74 21.71 -25.84 -13.06
C GLU A 74 21.61 -27.32 -12.64
N VAL A 75 21.16 -27.59 -11.40
CA VAL A 75 20.99 -28.96 -10.91
C VAL A 75 19.95 -29.72 -11.75
N LEU A 76 18.82 -29.09 -12.09
CA LEU A 76 17.81 -29.69 -12.97
C LEU A 76 18.39 -30.04 -14.35
N TRP A 77 19.18 -29.13 -14.93
CA TRP A 77 19.83 -29.34 -16.23
C TRP A 77 20.82 -30.51 -16.21
N VAL A 78 21.72 -30.54 -15.22
CA VAL A 78 22.73 -31.59 -15.07
C VAL A 78 22.07 -32.93 -14.74
N MET A 79 20.99 -32.95 -13.96
CA MET A 79 20.37 -34.21 -13.57
C MET A 79 19.45 -34.79 -14.65
N VAL A 80 18.75 -33.95 -15.41
CA VAL A 80 17.77 -34.39 -16.42
C VAL A 80 18.34 -34.39 -17.83
N MET A 81 18.86 -33.25 -18.32
CA MET A 81 19.31 -33.14 -19.72
C MET A 81 20.62 -33.87 -19.97
N HIS A 82 21.62 -33.72 -19.08
CA HIS A 82 22.90 -34.43 -19.24
C HIS A 82 22.73 -35.95 -19.12
N ASN A 83 21.85 -36.44 -18.23
CA ASN A 83 21.55 -37.87 -18.12
C ASN A 83 20.81 -38.40 -19.35
N SER A 84 19.89 -37.61 -19.91
CA SER A 84 19.16 -37.97 -21.12
C SER A 84 20.09 -38.05 -22.35
N PHE A 85 21.08 -37.15 -22.45
CA PHE A 85 21.99 -37.08 -23.60
C PHE A 85 23.01 -38.24 -23.67
N LYS A 86 23.27 -38.94 -22.57
CA LYS A 86 24.17 -40.11 -22.56
C LYS A 86 23.63 -41.33 -23.33
N ASN A 87 22.33 -41.37 -23.63
CA ASN A 87 21.71 -42.49 -24.35
C ASN A 87 21.66 -42.26 -25.88
N THR A 88 22.79 -42.51 -26.58
CA THR A 88 22.98 -42.34 -28.04
C THR A 88 22.34 -43.45 -28.91
N ASN A 89 21.28 -44.11 -28.43
CA ASN A 89 20.57 -45.11 -29.23
C ASN A 89 19.49 -44.47 -30.13
N TYR A 90 19.17 -45.08 -31.27
CA TYR A 90 18.07 -44.62 -32.15
C TYR A 90 16.72 -44.58 -31.40
N VAL A 91 16.48 -45.57 -30.52
CA VAL A 91 15.34 -45.59 -29.58
C VAL A 91 15.44 -44.47 -28.52
N GLY A 92 16.67 -44.07 -28.16
CA GLY A 92 16.94 -42.96 -27.24
C GLY A 92 16.44 -41.61 -27.76
N SER A 93 16.38 -41.41 -29.07
CA SER A 93 15.88 -40.17 -29.68
C SER A 93 14.40 -39.92 -29.38
N VAL A 94 13.56 -40.96 -29.45
CA VAL A 94 12.12 -40.86 -29.13
C VAL A 94 11.93 -40.59 -27.63
N ILE A 95 12.68 -41.28 -26.78
CA ILE A 95 12.64 -41.10 -25.31
C ILE A 95 13.08 -39.69 -24.92
N MET A 96 14.07 -39.13 -25.63
CA MET A 96 14.57 -37.76 -25.42
C MET A 96 13.47 -36.71 -25.52
N VAL A 97 12.56 -36.84 -26.49
CA VAL A 97 11.46 -35.88 -26.70
C VAL A 97 10.50 -35.87 -25.50
N PHE A 98 10.16 -37.04 -24.96
CA PHE A 98 9.30 -37.14 -23.77
C PHE A 98 9.99 -36.61 -22.51
N VAL A 99 11.27 -36.94 -22.32
CA VAL A 99 12.06 -36.44 -21.18
C VAL A 99 12.22 -34.92 -21.25
N PHE A 100 12.43 -34.37 -22.45
CA PHE A 100 12.49 -32.92 -22.67
C PHE A 100 11.15 -32.23 -22.40
N ALA A 101 10.03 -32.81 -22.84
CA ALA A 101 8.70 -32.28 -22.56
C ALA A 101 8.41 -32.25 -21.04
N PHE A 102 8.74 -33.34 -20.34
CA PHE A 102 8.61 -33.41 -18.88
C PHE A 102 9.51 -32.38 -18.18
N PHE A 103 10.77 -32.26 -18.61
CA PHE A 103 11.72 -31.26 -18.12
C PHE A 103 11.17 -29.83 -18.28
N ALA A 104 10.67 -29.48 -19.46
CA ALA A 104 10.14 -28.16 -19.75
C ALA A 104 8.94 -27.80 -18.85
N ILE A 105 8.04 -28.75 -18.61
CA ILE A 105 6.89 -28.57 -17.70
C ILE A 105 7.37 -28.35 -16.26
N LEU A 106 8.36 -29.12 -15.81
CA LEU A 106 8.95 -29.01 -14.48
C LEU A 106 9.60 -27.64 -14.26
N THR A 107 10.35 -27.16 -15.25
CA THR A 107 10.96 -25.82 -15.24
C THR A 107 9.88 -24.75 -15.18
N ILE A 108 8.86 -24.79 -16.02
CA ILE A 108 7.80 -23.77 -16.01
C ILE A 108 7.03 -23.80 -14.67
N SER A 109 6.69 -24.98 -14.16
CA SER A 109 5.88 -25.09 -12.95
C SER A 109 6.63 -24.67 -11.68
N ILE A 110 7.88 -25.11 -11.50
CA ILE A 110 8.61 -24.89 -10.25
C ILE A 110 9.48 -23.64 -10.33
N LEU A 111 10.23 -23.45 -11.42
CA LEU A 111 11.17 -22.35 -11.54
C LEU A 111 10.46 -21.04 -11.92
N LEU A 112 9.38 -21.08 -12.70
CA LEU A 112 8.68 -19.85 -13.13
C LEU A 112 7.47 -19.50 -12.26
N ILE A 113 6.56 -20.45 -11.97
CA ILE A 113 5.32 -20.14 -11.23
C ILE A 113 5.58 -19.98 -9.72
N MET A 114 6.27 -20.93 -9.07
CA MET A 114 6.47 -20.87 -7.61
C MET A 114 7.34 -19.67 -7.20
N GLU A 115 8.39 -19.40 -7.97
CA GLU A 115 9.28 -18.27 -7.74
C GLU A 115 8.60 -16.93 -8.07
N GLY A 116 7.84 -16.87 -9.18
CA GLY A 116 7.10 -15.68 -9.59
C GLY A 116 6.00 -15.31 -8.60
N LEU A 117 5.27 -16.29 -8.06
CA LEU A 117 4.22 -16.06 -7.08
C LEU A 117 4.79 -15.66 -5.70
N SER A 118 5.94 -16.23 -5.31
CA SER A 118 6.69 -15.82 -4.11
C SER A 118 7.16 -14.37 -4.20
N ALA A 119 7.73 -13.97 -5.35
CA ALA A 119 8.16 -12.60 -5.61
C ALA A 119 6.97 -11.62 -5.63
N PHE A 120 5.84 -12.01 -6.25
CA PHE A 120 4.62 -11.20 -6.27
C PHE A 120 4.06 -10.96 -4.86
N LEU A 121 3.96 -11.99 -4.02
CA LEU A 121 3.49 -11.84 -2.65
C LEU A 121 4.46 -11.02 -1.79
N HIS A 122 5.76 -11.07 -2.08
CA HIS A 122 6.71 -10.18 -1.42
C HIS A 122 6.58 -8.72 -1.81
N ALA A 123 6.34 -8.44 -3.09
CA ALA A 123 6.02 -7.10 -3.55
C ALA A 123 4.71 -6.59 -2.93
N LEU A 124 3.67 -7.44 -2.86
CA LEU A 124 2.39 -7.11 -2.23
C LEU A 124 2.57 -6.86 -0.73
N ARG A 125 3.40 -7.64 -0.04
CA ARG A 125 3.69 -7.43 1.39
C ARG A 125 4.43 -6.13 1.63
N LEU A 126 5.41 -5.76 0.80
CA LEU A 126 6.05 -4.45 0.88
C LEU A 126 5.05 -3.34 0.58
N HIS A 127 4.21 -3.48 -0.44
CA HIS A 127 3.20 -2.46 -0.76
C HIS A 127 2.15 -2.32 0.36
N TRP A 128 1.75 -3.43 1.00
CA TRP A 128 0.80 -3.38 2.10
C TRP A 128 1.43 -2.86 3.39
N VAL A 129 2.58 -3.39 3.82
CA VAL A 129 3.17 -3.03 5.11
C VAL A 129 3.97 -1.73 5.06
N GLU A 130 4.60 -1.44 3.92
CA GLU A 130 5.51 -0.31 3.78
C GLU A 130 4.82 0.90 3.15
N PHE A 131 3.83 0.70 2.25
CA PHE A 131 3.09 1.79 1.62
C PHE A 131 1.87 2.24 2.46
N GLN A 132 1.21 1.37 3.22
CA GLN A 132 0.18 1.81 4.18
C GLN A 132 0.81 2.45 5.43
N ASN A 133 1.87 1.88 6.01
CA ASN A 133 2.43 2.41 7.25
C ASN A 133 3.13 3.78 7.07
N LYS A 134 3.63 4.09 5.86
CA LYS A 134 4.34 5.36 5.58
C LYS A 134 3.45 6.50 5.04
N PHE A 135 2.30 6.19 4.43
CA PHE A 135 1.45 7.20 3.77
C PHE A 135 -0.03 7.15 4.17
N TYR A 136 -0.49 6.13 4.90
CA TYR A 136 -1.89 5.98 5.31
C TYR A 136 -2.06 6.32 6.79
N SER A 137 -2.37 7.58 7.09
CA SER A 137 -2.63 8.05 8.47
C SER A 137 -4.00 7.59 9.03
N GLY A 138 -4.69 6.65 8.38
CA GLY A 138 -5.95 6.09 8.89
C GLY A 138 -7.14 7.06 8.94
N ALA A 139 -6.99 8.30 8.45
CA ALA A 139 -8.02 9.35 8.49
C ALA A 139 -8.85 9.44 7.18
N GLY A 140 -9.24 8.30 6.61
CA GLY A 140 -10.05 8.24 5.38
C GLY A 140 -11.45 7.71 5.64
N TYR A 141 -12.48 8.52 5.37
CA TYR A 141 -13.86 8.02 5.33
C TYR A 141 -14.12 7.32 3.98
N LYS A 142 -14.75 6.15 4.02
CA LYS A 142 -15.14 5.43 2.79
C LYS A 142 -16.21 6.24 2.07
N LEU A 143 -15.84 6.95 1.01
CA LEU A 143 -16.77 7.65 0.12
C LEU A 143 -17.67 6.62 -0.57
N SER A 144 -18.90 6.46 -0.07
CA SER A 144 -20.00 5.85 -0.81
C SER A 144 -20.65 6.96 -1.65
N PRO A 145 -20.38 7.06 -2.96
CA PRO A 145 -21.12 8.00 -3.80
C PRO A 145 -22.61 7.62 -3.78
N PHE A 146 -23.48 8.63 -3.84
CA PHE A 146 -24.92 8.40 -3.96
C PHE A 146 -25.20 7.75 -5.32
N ALA A 147 -25.46 6.43 -5.31
CA ALA A 147 -25.78 5.66 -6.50
C ALA A 147 -27.30 5.57 -6.64
N PHE A 148 -27.86 6.03 -7.76
CA PHE A 148 -29.30 5.90 -8.05
C PHE A 148 -29.83 4.46 -8.01
N ALA A 149 -28.94 3.47 -8.11
CA ALA A 149 -29.27 2.06 -7.90
C ALA A 149 -29.77 1.76 -6.47
N SER A 150 -29.30 2.45 -5.43
CA SER A 150 -29.79 2.27 -4.06
C SER A 150 -31.21 2.82 -3.88
N LEU A 151 -31.53 3.92 -4.59
CA LEU A 151 -32.85 4.55 -4.57
C LEU A 151 -33.89 3.72 -5.34
N ILE A 152 -33.52 3.19 -6.51
CA ILE A 152 -34.39 2.30 -7.31
C ILE A 152 -34.67 0.96 -6.59
N SER A 153 -33.65 0.38 -5.95
CA SER A 153 -33.84 -0.86 -5.16
C SER A 153 -34.77 -0.66 -3.95
N PHE A 154 -34.63 0.48 -3.26
CA PHE A 154 -35.53 0.86 -2.16
C PHE A 154 -36.98 1.07 -2.64
N SER A 155 -37.17 1.72 -3.80
CA SER A 155 -38.50 1.94 -4.38
C SER A 155 -39.17 0.67 -4.90
N SER A 156 -38.44 -0.37 -5.30
CA SER A 156 -39.03 -1.63 -5.79
C SER A 156 -39.39 -2.61 -4.67
N THR A 157 -39.00 -2.31 -3.43
CA THR A 157 -39.27 -3.14 -2.24
C THR A 157 -40.41 -2.59 -1.38
N ASN A 158 -41.03 -1.47 -1.79
CA ASN A 158 -42.32 -0.96 -1.29
C ASN A 158 -43.38 -1.12 -2.38
#